data_AF-A0A968JT33-F1
#
_entry.id   AF-A0A968JT33-F1
#
_cell.length_a   1.000
_cell.length_b   1.000
_cell.length_c   1.000
_cell.angle_alpha   90.00
_cell.angle_beta   90.00
_cell.angle_gamma   90.00
#
_symmetry.space_group_name_H-M   'P 1'
#
loop_
_entity.id
_entity.type
_entity.pdbx_description
1 polymer ?
#
loop_
_entity_poly.entity_id
_entity_poly.type
_entity_poly.pdbx_seq_one_letter_code
_entity_poly.pdbx_strand_id
1 'polypeptide(L)'
;MKNVLKTGKSKRVEFRLPYNGTNHFYEAVIVPEKGENNNHSSILCIVRDVTSNKRSENQNKRLLKDLEKQKNEMEVLLARDKTLLENLNEGVIISDPYGELIYMNEASKCFS
;
A
#
# COMPACT_ATOMS: atom_id res chain seq x y z
N MET A 1 28.42 -9.86 12.73
CA MET A 1 29.24 -10.84 11.98
C MET A 1 29.70 -12.02 12.87
N LYS A 2 30.25 -11.79 14.08
CA LYS A 2 30.70 -12.87 15.01
C LYS A 2 29.69 -14.01 15.25
N ASN A 3 28.38 -13.73 15.29
CA ASN A 3 27.35 -14.76 15.48
C ASN A 3 27.11 -15.66 14.25
N VAL A 4 27.42 -15.22 13.03
CA VAL A 4 27.22 -16.03 11.81
C VAL A 4 28.30 -17.09 11.70
N LEU A 5 29.55 -16.74 12.02
CA LEU A 5 30.67 -17.68 12.08
C LEU A 5 30.52 -18.73 13.18
N LYS A 6 30.01 -18.34 14.36
CA LYS A 6 29.78 -19.27 15.48
C LYS A 6 28.62 -20.24 15.24
N THR A 7 27.57 -19.81 14.53
CA THR A 7 26.36 -20.62 14.32
C THR A 7 26.39 -21.41 13.01
N GLY A 8 27.23 -21.03 12.05
CA GLY A 8 27.23 -21.61 10.71
C GLY A 8 25.97 -21.31 9.89
N LYS A 9 25.06 -20.46 10.39
CA LYS A 9 23.79 -20.14 9.75
C LYS A 9 23.86 -18.79 9.05
N SER A 10 23.37 -18.74 7.80
CA SER A 10 23.23 -17.50 7.05
C SER A 10 22.31 -16.52 7.77
N LYS A 11 22.62 -15.22 7.70
CA LYS A 11 21.79 -14.15 8.27
C LYS A 11 21.49 -13.09 7.22
N ARG A 12 20.22 -12.70 7.13
CA ARG A 12 19.75 -11.54 6.37
C ARG A 12 19.63 -10.35 7.32
N VAL A 13 20.14 -9.20 6.91
CA VAL A 13 20.06 -7.96 7.68
C VAL A 13 19.71 -6.80 6.75
N GLU A 14 18.85 -5.93 7.23
CA GLU A 14 18.60 -4.64 6.60
C GLU A 14 19.26 -3.54 7.40
N PHE A 15 19.84 -2.56 6.73
CA PHE A 15 20.46 -1.41 7.37
C PHE A 15 20.34 -0.18 6.47
N ARG A 16 20.52 0.99 7.08
CA ARG A 16 20.51 2.27 6.40
C ARG A 16 21.91 2.87 6.45
N LEU A 17 22.38 3.37 5.31
CA LEU A 17 23.61 4.15 5.25
C LEU A 17 23.37 5.42 4.43
N PRO A 18 23.98 6.55 4.84
CA PRO A 18 24.05 7.72 3.99
C PRO A 18 25.00 7.44 2.82
N TYR A 19 24.54 7.71 1.60
CA TYR A 19 25.35 7.68 0.38
C TYR A 19 25.02 8.94 -0.44
N ASN A 20 26.06 9.69 -0.81
CA ASN A 20 25.94 10.98 -1.52
C ASN A 20 24.92 11.95 -0.89
N GLY A 21 24.92 12.06 0.45
CA GLY A 21 24.03 12.97 1.18
C GLY A 21 22.58 12.49 1.31
N THR A 22 22.23 11.31 0.79
CA THR A 22 20.89 10.75 0.90
C THR A 22 20.90 9.42 1.65
N ASN A 23 19.81 9.09 2.34
CA ASN A 23 19.69 7.80 3.03
C ASN A 23 19.30 6.71 2.04
N HIS A 24 20.12 5.66 1.99
CA HIS A 24 19.89 4.46 1.21
C HIS A 24 19.60 3.27 2.14
N PHE A 25 18.74 2.38 1.67
CA PHE A 25 18.42 1.12 2.32
C PHE A 25 19.18 0.01 1.63
N TYR A 26 19.90 -0.77 2.44
CA TYR A 26 20.64 -1.91 1.97
C TYR A 26 20.13 -3.16 2.66
N GLU A 27 20.08 -4.24 1.89
CA GLU A 27 19.85 -5.58 2.38
C GLU A 27 21.13 -6.37 2.17
N ALA A 28 21.62 -7.02 3.23
CA ALA A 28 22.75 -7.92 3.14
C ALA A 28 22.38 -9.33 3.54
N VAL A 29 22.89 -10.28 2.76
CA VAL A 29 22.90 -11.70 3.11
C VAL A 29 24.33 -12.09 3.45
N ILE A 30 24.50 -12.58 4.68
CA ILE A 30 25.78 -12.94 5.25
C ILE A 30 25.81 -14.46 5.37
N VAL A 31 26.70 -15.12 4.64
CA VAL A 31 26.84 -16.58 4.59
C VAL A 31 28.22 -16.97 5.11
N PRO A 32 28.32 -17.88 6.09
CA PRO A 32 29.61 -18.42 6.51
C PRO A 32 30.12 -19.41 5.46
N GLU A 33 31.40 -19.31 5.12
CA GLU A 33 32.06 -20.21 4.19
C GLU A 33 33.15 -20.98 4.96
N LYS A 34 33.13 -22.32 4.81
CA LYS A 34 34.14 -23.19 5.41
C LYS A 34 35.17 -23.52 4.34
N GLY A 35 36.44 -23.19 4.58
CA GLY A 35 37.53 -23.63 3.72
C GLY A 35 37.80 -25.13 3.84
N GLU A 36 38.42 -25.72 2.81
CA GLU A 36 38.95 -27.07 2.89
C GLU A 36 39.94 -27.18 4.05
N ASN A 37 39.84 -28.27 4.81
CA ASN A 37 40.63 -28.57 6.02
C ASN A 37 40.33 -27.74 7.29
N ASN A 38 39.14 -27.14 7.42
CA ASN A 38 38.63 -26.60 8.69
C ASN A 38 39.48 -25.46 9.32
N ASN A 39 40.47 -24.93 8.59
CA ASN A 39 41.47 -23.99 9.11
C ASN A 39 41.17 -22.52 8.78
N HIS A 40 40.25 -22.26 7.85
CA HIS A 40 39.80 -20.91 7.49
C HIS A 40 38.27 -20.88 7.44
N SER A 41 37.66 -20.01 8.26
CA SER A 41 36.23 -19.71 8.20
C SER A 41 36.05 -18.28 7.68
N SER A 42 35.72 -18.13 6.41
CA SER A 42 35.43 -16.84 5.77
C SER A 42 33.94 -16.50 5.89
N ILE A 43 33.58 -15.26 5.54
CA ILE A 43 32.19 -14.82 5.42
C ILE A 43 32.02 -14.24 4.01
N LEU A 44 31.06 -14.76 3.26
CA LEU A 44 30.54 -14.10 2.07
C LEU A 44 29.42 -13.14 2.47
N CYS A 45 29.52 -11.89 2.05
CA CYS A 45 28.48 -10.88 2.24
C CYS A 45 28.04 -10.36 0.88
N ILE A 46 26.77 -10.56 0.54
CA ILE A 46 26.15 -9.98 -0.65
C ILE A 46 25.28 -8.81 -0.18
N VAL A 47 25.59 -7.61 -0.64
CA VAL A 47 24.85 -6.39 -0.30
C VAL A 47 24.11 -5.89 -1.53
N ARG A 48 22.81 -5.64 -1.39
CA ARG A 48 21.95 -5.08 -2.43
C ARG A 48 21.38 -3.75 -1.95
N ASP A 49 21.43 -2.73 -2.79
CA ASP A 49 20.65 -1.51 -2.59
C ASP A 49 19.17 -1.81 -2.91
N VAL A 50 18.30 -1.62 -1.92
CA VAL A 50 16.85 -1.83 -2.02
C VAL A 50 16.07 -0.51 -1.87
N THR A 51 16.76 0.62 -1.97
CA THR A 51 16.20 1.96 -1.79
C THR A 51 15.07 2.24 -2.76
N SER A 52 15.26 1.92 -4.04
CA SER A 52 14.25 2.13 -5.08
C SER A 52 12.96 1.37 -4.74
N ASN A 53 13.08 0.07 -4.47
CA ASN A 53 11.95 -0.78 -4.10
C ASN A 53 11.21 -0.27 -2.86
N LYS A 54 11.93 0.10 -1.79
CA LYS A 54 11.29 0.64 -0.58
C LYS A 54 10.61 1.99 -0.83
N ARG A 55 11.16 2.86 -1.66
CA ARG A 55 10.54 4.14 -2.01
C ARG A 55 9.24 3.91 -2.78
N SER A 56 9.25 3.04 -3.78
CA SER A 56 8.05 2.69 -4.55
C SER A 56 7.00 2.01 -3.67
N GLU A 57 7.39 1.07 -2.80
CA GLU A 57 6.47 0.41 -1.88
C GLU A 57 5.81 1.42 -0.92
N ASN A 58 6.60 2.34 -0.36
CA ASN A 58 6.08 3.39 0.52
C ASN A 58 5.17 4.37 -0.23
N GLN A 59 5.50 4.72 -1.47
CA GLN A 59 4.67 5.58 -2.30
C GLN A 59 3.33 4.89 -2.61
N ASN A 60 3.36 3.62 -3.02
CA ASN A 60 2.14 2.84 -3.27
C ASN A 60 1.26 2.75 -2.03
N LYS A 61 1.85 2.46 -0.85
CA LYS A 61 1.10 2.43 0.41
C LYS A 61 0.42 3.76 0.74
N ARG A 62 1.09 4.89 0.46
CA ARG A 62 0.50 6.23 0.65
C ARG A 62 -0.67 6.45 -0.31
N LEU A 63 -0.47 6.20 -1.60
CA LEU A 63 -1.49 6.36 -2.62
C LEU A 63 -2.73 5.50 -2.34
N LEU A 64 -2.54 4.25 -1.94
CA LEU A 64 -3.66 3.37 -1.57
C LEU A 64 -4.46 3.92 -0.38
N LYS A 65 -3.77 4.45 0.63
CA LYS A 65 -4.41 5.04 1.81
C LYS A 65 -5.18 6.32 1.45
N ASP A 66 -4.63 7.14 0.56
CA ASP A 66 -5.29 8.36 0.10
C ASP A 66 -6.52 8.04 -0.76
N LEU A 67 -6.41 7.04 -1.64
CA LEU A 67 -7.53 6.57 -2.46
C LEU A 67 -8.67 5.99 -1.59
N GLU A 68 -8.34 5.19 -0.59
CA GLU A 68 -9.32 4.65 0.36
C GLU A 68 -10.04 5.77 1.12
N LYS A 69 -9.29 6.79 1.55
CA LYS A 69 -9.87 7.97 2.21
C LYS A 69 -10.84 8.70 1.28
N GLN A 70 -10.44 8.99 0.04
CA GLN A 70 -11.29 9.66 -0.94
C GLN A 70 -12.56 8.85 -1.25
N LYS A 71 -12.41 7.54 -1.39
CA LYS A 71 -13.55 6.64 -1.60
C LYS A 71 -14.56 6.73 -0.46
N ASN A 72 -14.09 6.65 0.79
CA ASN A 72 -14.97 6.72 1.95
C ASN A 72 -15.66 8.09 2.07
N GLU A 73 -14.94 9.18 1.79
CA GLU A 73 -15.52 10.53 1.76
C GLU A 73 -16.61 10.66 0.69
N MET A 74 -16.37 10.10 -0.50
CA MET A 74 -17.35 10.07 -1.60
C MET A 74 -18.58 9.22 -1.24
N GLU A 75 -18.40 8.06 -0.61
CA GLU A 75 -19.52 7.22 -0.16
C GLU A 75 -20.40 7.95 0.87
N VAL A 76 -19.79 8.67 1.82
CA VAL A 76 -20.53 9.49 2.79
C VAL A 76 -21.29 10.63 2.09
N LEU A 77 -20.68 11.29 1.11
CA LEU A 77 -21.33 12.35 0.34
C LEU A 77 -22.53 11.81 -0.44
N LEU A 78 -22.36 10.70 -1.17
CA LEU A 78 -23.43 10.07 -1.93
C LEU A 78 -24.58 9.61 -1.04
N ALA A 79 -24.28 9.03 0.13
CA ALA A 79 -25.30 8.63 1.09
C ALA A 79 -26.09 9.86 1.58
N ARG A 80 -25.41 10.97 1.85
CA ARG A 80 -26.05 12.22 2.26
C ARG A 80 -26.95 12.78 1.16
N ASP A 81 -26.47 12.86 -0.08
CA ASP A 81 -27.25 13.36 -1.21
C ASP A 81 -28.51 12.52 -1.43
N LYS A 82 -28.38 11.19 -1.38
CA LYS A 82 -29.54 10.29 -1.46
C LYS A 82 -30.54 10.54 -0.33
N THR A 83 -30.07 10.66 0.92
CA THR A 83 -30.97 10.95 2.06
C THR A 83 -31.69 12.29 1.90
N LEU A 84 -31.03 13.32 1.36
CA LEU A 84 -31.69 14.60 1.08
C LEU A 84 -32.81 14.41 0.06
N LEU A 85 -32.57 13.72 -1.05
CA LEU A 85 -33.57 13.47 -2.09
C LEU A 85 -34.75 12.62 -1.60
N GLU A 86 -34.50 11.62 -0.74
CA GLU A 86 -35.57 10.80 -0.16
C GLU A 86 -36.44 11.55 0.85
N ASN A 87 -35.88 12.52 1.58
CA ASN A 87 -36.63 13.31 2.57
C ASN A 87 -37.44 14.47 1.95
N LEU A 88 -37.31 14.71 0.65
CA LEU A 88 -38.15 15.69 -0.04
C LEU A 88 -39.57 15.15 -0.16
N ASN A 89 -40.55 15.97 0.25
CA ASN A 89 -41.97 15.67 0.04
C ASN A 89 -42.39 15.76 -1.44
N GLU A 90 -41.58 16.41 -2.27
CA GLU A 90 -41.78 16.50 -3.71
C GLU A 90 -41.24 15.25 -4.41
N GLY A 91 -41.99 14.75 -5.39
CA GLY A 91 -41.54 13.64 -6.23
C GLY A 91 -40.38 14.08 -7.12
N VAL A 92 -39.21 13.47 -6.95
CA VAL A 92 -38.04 13.67 -7.80
C VAL A 92 -37.81 12.42 -8.65
N ILE A 93 -37.77 12.60 -9.96
CA ILE A 93 -37.44 11.58 -10.96
C ILE A 93 -36.27 12.09 -11.78
N ILE A 94 -35.21 11.29 -11.89
CA ILE A 94 -34.04 11.57 -12.71
C ILE A 94 -33.98 10.48 -13.78
N SER A 95 -33.95 10.89 -15.04
CA SER A 95 -33.75 10.01 -16.19
C SER A 95 -32.50 10.41 -16.97
N ASP A 96 -31.98 9.48 -17.76
CA ASP A 96 -30.95 9.79 -18.73
C ASP A 96 -31.52 10.61 -19.92
N PRO A 97 -30.67 11.09 -20.85
CA PRO A 97 -31.14 11.80 -22.05
C PRO A 97 -32.02 10.98 -23.01
N TYR A 98 -32.03 9.65 -22.88
CA TYR A 98 -32.85 8.74 -23.68
C TYR A 98 -34.20 8.40 -23.01
N GLY A 99 -34.43 8.91 -21.80
CA GLY A 99 -35.65 8.71 -21.04
C GLY A 99 -35.63 7.48 -20.12
N GLU A 100 -34.50 6.79 -19.97
CA GLU A 100 -34.37 5.68 -19.03
C GLU A 100 -34.26 6.20 -17.59
N LEU A 101 -35.01 5.61 -16.67
CA LEU A 101 -35.04 6.01 -15.25
C LEU A 101 -33.70 5.69 -14.57
N ILE A 102 -33.02 6.72 -14.07
CA ILE A 102 -31.80 6.61 -13.26
C ILE A 102 -32.14 6.55 -11.76
N TYR A 103 -33.12 7.34 -11.31
CA TYR A 103 -33.49 7.45 -9.91
C TYR A 103 -34.91 7.99 -9.73
N MET A 104 -35.63 7.49 -8.72
CA MET A 104 -36.85 8.12 -8.22
C MET A 104 -36.91 8.00 -6.70
N ASN A 105 -37.33 9.08 -6.02
CA ASN A 105 -37.54 9.07 -4.57
C ASN A 105 -38.89 8.46 -4.17
N GLU A 106 -39.06 8.14 -2.88
CA GLU A 106 -40.31 7.56 -2.38
C GLU A 106 -41.56 8.42 -2.63
N ALA A 107 -41.46 9.75 -2.51
CA ALA A 107 -42.58 10.66 -2.75
C ALA A 107 -43.16 10.52 -4.18
N SER A 108 -42.32 10.19 -5.17
CA SER A 108 -42.74 9.94 -6.55
C SER A 108 -43.56 8.67 -6.72
N LYS A 109 -43.41 7.69 -5.81
CA LYS A 109 -44.12 6.40 -5.88
C LYS A 109 -45.56 6.50 -5.40
N CYS A 110 -45.92 7.53 -4.64
CA CYS A 110 -47.29 7.77 -4.18
C CYS A 110 -48.25 8.23 -5.29
N PHE A 111 -47.77 8.54 -6.50
CA PHE A 111 -48.59 9.02 -7.62
C PHE A 111 -48.96 7.93 -8.65
N SER A 112 -48.70 6.64 -8.38
CA SER A 112 -49.15 5.49 -9.19
C SER A 112 -50.42 4.85 -8.64
#